data_AF-A0A1G9PLF9-F1
#
_entry.id   AF-A0A1G9PLF9-F1
#
_cell.length_a   1.000
_cell.length_b   1.000
_cell.length_c   1.000
_cell.angle_alpha   90.00
_cell.angle_beta   90.00
_cell.angle_gamma   90.00
#
_symmetry.space_group_name_H-M   'P 1'
#
loop_
_entity.id
_entity.type
_entity.pdbx_description
1 polymer ?
#
loop_
_entity_poly.entity_id
_entity_poly.type
_entity_poly.pdbx_seq_one_letter_code
_entity_poly.pdbx_strand_id
1 'polypeptide(L)'
;MTAVAPAPAAARVVLRSRRRTAWWQLTAALGLATAGGLHVAAAVDHLSAGSLAVGFFLLTALAQAGLAAWLALGAWAGTRAGRQLVAMALLGTVGLLALYVVAHTTGLLDAFAVHDTVTGGHEHDVPGRVTTAVDPVTGVEFAQGMPLGASGPVAMDGLPGSTGGHGPEAVGTVVVGAELLTVAALAALLPASWRGRVLNGLLVLGGAAWALWLTGVLG
;
A
#
# COMPACT_ATOMS: atom_id res chain seq x y z
N MET A 1 -27.90 -59.68 15.54
CA MET A 1 -27.64 -58.35 14.97
C MET A 1 -26.95 -57.51 16.05
N THR A 2 -25.65 -57.30 15.94
CA THR A 2 -24.87 -56.45 16.87
C THR A 2 -25.05 -54.99 16.47
N ALA A 3 -25.72 -54.20 17.32
CA ALA A 3 -25.90 -52.78 17.11
C ALA A 3 -24.55 -52.06 17.29
N VAL A 4 -24.00 -51.55 16.18
CA VAL A 4 -22.80 -50.70 16.21
C VAL A 4 -23.20 -49.34 16.78
N ALA A 5 -22.64 -48.96 17.92
CA ALA A 5 -22.91 -47.66 18.53
C ALA A 5 -22.51 -46.52 17.57
N PRO A 6 -23.35 -45.49 17.38
CA PRO A 6 -23.04 -44.38 16.49
C PRO A 6 -21.81 -43.62 17.02
N ALA A 7 -20.81 -43.43 16.16
CA ALA A 7 -19.58 -42.72 16.52
C ALA A 7 -19.88 -41.30 17.03
N PRO A 8 -19.17 -40.81 18.07
CA PRO A 8 -19.48 -39.57 18.76
C PRO A 8 -19.37 -38.35 17.82
N ALA A 9 -20.49 -37.64 17.63
CA ALA A 9 -20.59 -36.45 16.77
C ALA A 9 -19.62 -35.33 17.18
N ALA A 10 -19.27 -35.23 18.47
CA ALA A 10 -18.39 -34.21 19.03
C ALA A 10 -16.96 -34.24 18.43
N ALA A 11 -16.40 -35.43 18.20
CA ALA A 11 -15.06 -35.57 17.63
C ALA A 11 -14.97 -35.01 16.19
N ARG A 12 -16.04 -35.20 15.40
CA ARG A 12 -16.11 -34.67 14.02
C ARG A 12 -16.21 -33.15 13.99
N VAL A 13 -16.91 -32.53 14.93
CA VAL A 13 -17.06 -31.07 15.02
C VAL A 13 -15.72 -30.40 15.35
N VAL A 14 -14.96 -30.96 16.30
CA VAL A 14 -13.63 -30.43 16.68
C VAL A 14 -12.63 -30.51 15.52
N LEU A 15 -12.57 -31.65 14.81
CA LEU A 15 -11.69 -31.80 13.65
C LEU A 15 -12.06 -30.86 12.51
N ARG A 16 -13.36 -30.68 12.23
CA ARG A 16 -13.84 -29.71 11.22
C ARG A 16 -13.48 -28.28 11.59
N SER A 17 -13.64 -27.89 12.85
CA SER A 17 -13.25 -26.57 13.34
C SER A 17 -11.74 -26.33 13.16
N ARG A 18 -10.89 -27.32 13.51
CA ARG A 18 -9.44 -27.21 13.37
C ARG A 18 -9.00 -27.08 11.91
N ARG A 19 -9.56 -27.90 11.01
CA ARG A 19 -9.28 -27.83 9.57
C ARG A 19 -9.69 -26.48 8.98
N ARG A 20 -10.86 -25.96 9.39
CA ARG A 20 -11.34 -24.65 8.91
C ARG A 20 -10.44 -23.51 9.37
N THR A 21 -9.94 -23.53 10.61
CA THR A 21 -8.98 -22.52 11.08
C THR A 21 -7.65 -22.60 10.33
N ALA A 22 -7.10 -23.80 10.14
CA ALA A 22 -5.85 -23.98 9.40
C ALA A 22 -5.97 -23.50 7.95
N TRP A 23 -7.10 -23.77 7.29
CA TRP A 23 -7.39 -23.27 5.95
C TRP A 23 -7.34 -21.74 5.90
N TRP A 24 -8.05 -21.04 6.80
CA TRP A 24 -8.03 -19.58 6.84
C TRP A 24 -6.66 -19.00 7.19
N GLN A 25 -5.86 -19.68 8.02
CA GLN A 25 -4.48 -19.27 8.30
C GLN A 25 -3.63 -19.33 7.03
N LEU A 26 -3.76 -20.40 6.24
CA LEU A 26 -3.06 -20.54 4.96
C LEU A 26 -3.54 -19.52 3.92
N THR A 27 -4.85 -19.25 3.86
CA THR A 27 -5.40 -18.19 2.98
C THR A 27 -4.84 -16.82 3.35
N ALA A 28 -4.82 -16.48 4.64
CA ALA A 28 -4.24 -15.22 5.11
C ALA A 28 -2.72 -15.16 4.87
N ALA A 29 -2.01 -16.27 5.07
CA ALA A 29 -0.58 -16.36 4.78
C ALA A 29 -0.28 -16.15 3.30
N LEU A 30 -1.07 -16.76 2.41
CA LEU A 30 -0.94 -16.59 0.97
C LEU A 30 -1.19 -15.12 0.58
N GLY A 31 -2.26 -14.51 1.07
CA GLY A 31 -2.58 -13.11 0.81
C GLY A 31 -1.45 -12.17 1.25
N LEU A 32 -0.93 -12.34 2.47
CA LEU A 32 0.20 -11.57 2.98
C LEU A 32 1.49 -11.79 2.17
N ALA A 33 1.77 -13.03 1.76
CA ALA A 33 2.95 -13.32 0.93
C ALA A 33 2.83 -12.67 -0.45
N THR A 34 1.65 -12.71 -1.07
CA THR A 34 1.37 -12.03 -2.34
C THR A 34 1.51 -10.52 -2.20
N ALA A 35 0.88 -9.92 -1.18
CA ALA A 35 0.98 -8.48 -0.91
C ALA A 35 2.44 -8.07 -0.65
N GLY A 36 3.19 -8.85 0.13
CA GLY A 36 4.61 -8.61 0.38
C GLY A 36 5.45 -8.66 -0.90
N GLY A 37 5.21 -9.64 -1.77
CA GLY A 37 5.87 -9.71 -3.07
C GLY A 37 5.56 -8.50 -3.97
N LEU A 38 4.30 -8.03 -3.96
CA LEU A 38 3.91 -6.84 -4.71
C LEU A 38 4.51 -5.55 -4.12
N HIS A 39 4.69 -5.45 -2.80
CA HIS A 39 5.41 -4.34 -2.19
C HIS A 39 6.90 -4.34 -2.54
N VAL A 40 7.55 -5.51 -2.71
CA VAL A 40 8.91 -5.56 -3.27
C VAL A 40 8.94 -5.03 -4.70
N ALA A 41 7.97 -5.41 -5.53
CA ALA A 41 7.85 -4.88 -6.89
C ALA A 41 7.65 -3.35 -6.88
N ALA A 42 6.77 -2.85 -6.00
CA ALA A 42 6.58 -1.41 -5.82
C ALA A 42 7.85 -0.70 -5.35
N ALA A 43 8.67 -1.31 -4.48
CA ALA A 43 9.95 -0.76 -4.07
C ALA A 43 10.92 -0.61 -5.26
N VAL A 44 10.94 -1.56 -6.20
CA VAL A 44 11.74 -1.48 -7.43
C VAL A 44 11.26 -0.34 -8.31
N ASP A 45 9.96 -0.18 -8.47
CA ASP A 45 9.37 0.92 -9.25
C ASP A 45 9.66 2.31 -8.64
N HIS A 46 9.90 2.37 -7.33
CA HIS A 46 10.17 3.60 -6.59
C HIS A 46 11.66 3.85 -6.30
N LEU A 47 12.58 3.13 -6.93
CA LEU A 47 14.02 3.37 -6.77
C LEU A 47 14.42 4.82 -7.12
N SER A 48 13.72 5.45 -8.07
CA SER A 48 13.91 6.85 -8.44
C SER A 48 13.17 7.85 -7.54
N ALA A 49 12.20 7.40 -6.75
CA ALA A 49 11.36 8.24 -5.88
C ALA A 49 11.97 8.50 -4.50
N GLY A 50 13.10 7.86 -4.20
CA GLY A 50 13.88 8.11 -2.99
C GLY A 50 13.97 6.96 -1.99
N SER A 51 14.96 7.05 -1.11
CA SER A 51 15.31 6.00 -0.14
C SER A 51 14.21 5.72 0.87
N LEU A 52 13.42 6.74 1.22
CA LEU A 52 12.31 6.63 2.16
C LEU A 52 11.17 5.77 1.59
N ALA A 53 10.76 6.02 0.34
CA ALA A 53 9.72 5.26 -0.32
C ALA A 53 10.12 3.78 -0.47
N VAL A 54 11.34 3.53 -0.94
CA VAL A 54 11.92 2.19 -1.05
C VAL A 54 11.96 1.51 0.33
N GLY A 55 12.46 2.19 1.36
CA GLY A 55 12.54 1.67 2.71
C GLY A 55 11.18 1.32 3.31
N PHE A 56 10.17 2.16 3.11
CA PHE A 56 8.80 1.91 3.54
C PHE A 56 8.21 0.65 2.90
N PHE A 57 8.35 0.50 1.58
CA PHE A 57 7.85 -0.67 0.86
C PHE A 57 8.58 -1.96 1.26
N LEU A 58 9.90 -1.93 1.41
CA LEU A 58 10.67 -3.10 1.84
C LEU A 58 10.38 -3.49 3.29
N LEU A 59 10.20 -2.53 4.20
CA LEU A 59 9.81 -2.79 5.58
C LEU A 59 8.41 -3.43 5.64
N THR A 60 7.48 -2.92 4.85
CA THR A 60 6.12 -3.47 4.72
C THR A 60 6.17 -4.90 4.18
N ALA A 61 6.92 -5.14 3.11
CA ALA A 61 7.11 -6.45 2.53
C ALA A 61 7.70 -7.45 3.53
N LEU A 62 8.71 -7.04 4.31
CA LEU A 62 9.33 -7.87 5.34
C LEU A 62 8.33 -8.23 6.44
N ALA A 63 7.56 -7.25 6.93
CA ALA A 63 6.54 -7.48 7.94
C ALA A 63 5.47 -8.48 7.45
N GLN A 64 5.02 -8.33 6.20
CA GLN A 64 4.03 -9.22 5.58
C GLN A 64 4.59 -10.63 5.36
N ALA A 65 5.82 -10.76 4.87
CA ALA A 65 6.50 -12.04 4.70
C ALA A 65 6.68 -12.76 6.05
N GLY A 66 7.08 -12.03 7.10
CA GLY A 66 7.22 -12.57 8.46
C GLY A 66 5.88 -13.07 9.03
N LEU A 67 4.81 -12.29 8.87
CA LEU A 67 3.46 -12.68 9.29
C LEU A 67 2.93 -13.87 8.47
N ALA A 68 3.18 -13.90 7.16
CA ALA A 68 2.82 -15.02 6.29
C ALA A 68 3.51 -16.32 6.72
N ALA A 69 4.82 -16.27 6.92
CA ALA A 69 5.60 -17.41 7.41
C ALA A 69 5.10 -17.89 8.78
N TRP A 70 4.83 -16.97 9.70
CA TRP A 70 4.30 -17.31 11.02
C TRP A 70 2.92 -17.99 10.95
N LEU A 71 2.00 -17.49 10.12
CA LEU A 71 0.69 -18.10 9.93
C LEU A 71 0.77 -19.48 9.26
N ALA A 72 1.64 -19.63 8.26
CA ALA A 72 1.85 -20.90 7.57
C ALA A 72 2.46 -21.96 8.49
N LEU A 73 3.49 -21.59 9.26
CA LEU A 73 4.11 -22.45 10.28
C LEU A 73 3.11 -22.81 11.38
N GLY A 74 2.28 -21.87 11.81
CA GLY A 74 1.23 -22.12 12.79
C GLY A 74 0.17 -23.10 12.28
N ALA A 75 -0.27 -22.94 11.03
CA ALA A 75 -1.19 -23.87 10.38
C ALA A 75 -0.59 -25.28 10.26
N TRP A 76 0.69 -25.37 9.89
CA TRP A 76 1.41 -26.65 9.76
C TRP A 76 1.63 -27.34 11.11
N ALA A 77 2.01 -26.59 12.14
CA ALA A 77 2.12 -27.06 13.53
C ALA A 77 0.74 -27.31 14.18
N GLY A 78 -0.35 -26.95 13.51
CA GLY A 78 -1.72 -27.08 14.00
C GLY A 78 -2.01 -26.21 15.23
N THR A 79 -1.31 -25.09 15.39
CA THR A 79 -1.49 -24.08 16.45
C THR A 79 -2.46 -22.99 16.01
N ARG A 80 -3.17 -22.39 16.97
CA ARG A 80 -4.06 -21.25 16.69
C ARG A 80 -3.26 -19.95 16.72
N ALA A 81 -3.49 -19.11 15.71
CA ALA A 81 -2.96 -17.74 15.72
C ALA A 81 -3.50 -16.97 16.93
N GLY A 82 -2.62 -16.26 17.63
CA GLY A 82 -3.00 -15.39 18.75
C GLY A 82 -3.92 -14.26 18.27
N ARG A 83 -5.05 -14.06 18.96
CA ARG A 83 -6.06 -13.06 18.59
C ARG A 83 -5.51 -11.63 18.47
N GLN A 84 -4.54 -11.27 19.32
CA GLN A 84 -3.92 -9.95 19.32
C GLN A 84 -3.07 -9.74 18.07
N LEU A 85 -2.25 -10.72 17.69
CA LEU A 85 -1.44 -10.66 16.48
C LEU A 85 -2.31 -10.59 15.21
N VAL A 86 -3.38 -11.39 15.14
CA VAL A 86 -4.33 -11.32 14.00
C VAL A 86 -5.01 -9.95 13.93
N ALA A 87 -5.43 -9.39 15.07
CA ALA A 87 -6.04 -8.06 15.11
C ALA A 87 -5.04 -6.95 14.73
N MET A 88 -3.79 -7.04 15.17
CA MET A 88 -2.73 -6.10 14.80
C MET A 88 -2.38 -6.19 13.31
N ALA A 89 -2.27 -7.41 12.77
CA ALA A 89 -2.04 -7.62 11.34
C ALA A 89 -3.19 -7.04 10.51
N LEU A 90 -4.44 -7.28 10.93
CA LEU A 90 -5.62 -6.71 10.28
C LEU A 90 -5.60 -5.19 10.32
N LEU A 91 -5.33 -4.59 11.49
CA LEU A 91 -5.25 -3.15 11.63
C LEU A 91 -4.13 -2.54 10.78
N GLY A 92 -2.97 -3.20 10.73
CA GLY A 92 -1.85 -2.82 9.88
C GLY A 92 -2.24 -2.82 8.40
N THR A 93 -2.85 -3.90 7.90
CA THR A 93 -3.31 -3.98 6.51
C THR A 93 -4.38 -2.92 6.19
N VAL A 94 -5.35 -2.70 7.07
CA VAL A 94 -6.36 -1.65 6.88
C VAL A 94 -5.70 -0.26 6.88
N GLY A 95 -4.71 -0.05 7.73
CA GLY A 95 -3.91 1.17 7.78
C GLY A 95 -3.14 1.42 6.49
N LEU A 96 -2.54 0.39 5.89
CA LEU A 96 -1.87 0.48 4.59
C LEU A 96 -2.85 0.85 3.47
N LEU A 97 -4.04 0.25 3.44
CA LEU A 97 -5.09 0.60 2.50
C LEU A 97 -5.55 2.06 2.66
N ALA A 98 -5.76 2.50 3.91
CA ALA A 98 -6.12 3.89 4.19
C ALA A 98 -5.01 4.86 3.77
N LEU A 99 -3.76 4.52 4.05
CA LEU A 99 -2.60 5.30 3.64
C LEU A 99 -2.49 5.37 2.11
N TYR A 100 -2.71 4.25 1.41
CA TYR A 100 -2.75 4.22 -0.05
C TYR A 100 -3.81 5.19 -0.60
N VAL A 101 -5.03 5.15 -0.07
CA VAL A 101 -6.11 6.05 -0.47
C VAL A 101 -5.72 7.51 -0.23
N VAL A 102 -5.25 7.86 0.97
CA VAL A 102 -4.83 9.24 1.28
C VAL A 102 -3.70 9.68 0.34
N ALA A 103 -2.68 8.83 0.17
CA ALA A 103 -1.54 9.13 -0.69
C ALA A 103 -1.94 9.46 -2.13
N HIS A 104 -2.84 8.67 -2.71
CA HIS A 104 -3.30 8.85 -4.09
C HIS A 104 -4.30 9.98 -4.26
N THR A 105 -5.03 10.35 -3.22
CA THR A 105 -6.09 11.36 -3.30
C THR A 105 -5.62 12.76 -2.95
N THR A 106 -4.53 12.88 -2.17
CA THR A 106 -3.99 14.18 -1.76
C THR A 106 -2.61 14.50 -2.33
N GLY A 107 -2.04 13.63 -3.17
CA GLY A 107 -0.65 13.79 -3.67
C GLY A 107 0.40 13.77 -2.55
N LEU A 108 0.11 13.11 -1.41
CA LEU A 108 0.97 13.16 -0.22
C LEU A 108 2.39 12.66 -0.51
N LEU A 109 2.54 11.72 -1.45
CA LEU A 109 3.84 11.19 -1.86
C LEU A 109 4.69 12.21 -2.65
N ASP A 110 4.07 13.15 -3.37
CA ASP A 110 4.78 14.19 -4.09
C ASP A 110 5.55 15.11 -3.13
N ALA A 111 4.98 15.38 -1.94
CA ALA A 111 5.64 16.17 -0.91
C ALA A 111 6.90 15.49 -0.34
N PHE A 112 6.97 14.15 -0.37
CA PHE A 112 8.13 13.39 0.10
C PHE A 112 9.16 13.10 -1.02
N ALA A 113 8.74 13.02 -2.28
CA ALA A 113 9.64 12.84 -3.42
C ALA A 113 10.60 14.03 -3.64
N VAL A 114 10.21 15.25 -3.20
CA VAL A 114 11.04 16.46 -3.35
C VAL A 114 12.25 16.48 -2.39
N HIS A 115 12.25 15.71 -1.31
CA HIS A 115 13.28 15.81 -0.26
C HIS A 115 14.62 15.09 -0.56
N ASP A 116 14.68 14.19 -1.55
CA ASP A 116 15.92 13.45 -1.87
C ASP A 116 16.81 14.14 -2.92
N THR A 117 16.35 15.25 -3.54
CA THR A 117 17.17 16.00 -4.52
C THR A 117 18.21 16.94 -3.88
N VAL A 118 18.18 17.14 -2.55
CA VAL A 118 19.10 18.06 -1.86
C VAL A 118 20.45 17.42 -1.50
N THR A 119 20.61 16.10 -1.64
CA THR A 119 21.85 15.38 -1.27
C THR A 119 22.65 14.80 -2.44
N GLY A 120 22.27 15.09 -3.69
CA GLY A 120 22.91 14.51 -4.89
C GLY A 120 23.38 15.49 -5.96
N GLY A 121 23.28 16.81 -5.73
CA GLY A 121 23.70 17.83 -6.69
C GLY A 121 25.14 18.32 -6.45
N HIS A 122 26.14 17.53 -6.81
CA HIS A 122 27.44 18.12 -7.16
C HIS A 122 27.32 18.66 -8.59
N GLU A 123 26.78 19.87 -8.70
CA GLU A 123 26.85 20.64 -9.94
C GLU A 123 28.31 21.04 -10.19
N HIS A 124 28.75 20.84 -11.42
CA HIS A 124 30.13 20.95 -11.86
C HIS A 124 30.65 22.39 -11.75
N ASP A 125 31.51 22.66 -10.76
CA ASP A 125 32.41 23.81 -10.81
C ASP A 125 33.46 23.53 -11.89
N VAL A 126 33.21 23.97 -13.12
CA VAL A 126 34.23 24.09 -14.18
C VAL A 126 34.80 25.51 -14.05
N PRO A 127 36.01 25.69 -13.52
CA PRO A 127 36.59 27.01 -13.37
C PRO A 127 36.84 27.59 -14.77
N GLY A 128 36.16 28.69 -15.11
CA GLY A 128 36.49 29.50 -16.28
C GLY A 128 35.45 29.56 -17.41
N ARG A 129 34.25 28.99 -17.26
CA ARG A 129 33.16 29.26 -18.22
C ARG A 129 32.22 30.32 -17.68
N VAL A 130 32.53 31.59 -17.99
CA VAL A 130 31.54 32.67 -17.90
C VAL A 130 30.55 32.45 -19.05
N THR A 131 29.47 31.71 -18.82
CA THR A 131 28.35 31.61 -19.78
C THR A 131 27.42 32.80 -19.60
N THR A 132 27.94 34.02 -19.80
CA THR A 132 27.12 35.20 -20.10
C THR A 132 26.87 35.22 -21.60
N ALA A 133 26.22 34.19 -22.13
CA ALA A 133 25.73 34.24 -23.51
C ALA A 133 24.38 34.95 -23.47
N VAL A 134 24.38 36.27 -23.50
CA VAL A 134 23.15 37.03 -23.75
C VAL A 134 22.70 36.70 -25.18
N ASP A 135 21.45 36.27 -25.37
CA ASP A 135 20.93 36.03 -26.71
C ASP A 135 20.98 37.35 -27.51
N PRO A 136 21.72 37.42 -28.63
CA PRO A 136 21.91 38.66 -29.38
C PRO A 136 20.62 39.18 -30.03
N VAL A 137 19.55 38.38 -30.08
CA VAL A 137 18.25 38.79 -30.65
C VAL A 137 17.32 39.34 -29.58
N THR A 138 17.31 38.76 -28.38
CA THR A 138 16.34 39.10 -27.33
C THR A 138 16.94 39.86 -26.15
N GLY A 139 18.26 39.88 -26.01
CA GLY A 139 18.95 40.60 -24.94
C GLY A 139 18.82 39.96 -23.56
N VAL A 140 18.29 38.73 -23.46
CA VAL A 140 18.04 38.04 -22.19
C VAL A 140 19.24 37.18 -21.80
N GLU A 141 19.64 37.25 -20.53
CA GLU A 141 20.73 36.47 -19.96
C GLU A 141 20.22 35.08 -19.54
N PHE A 142 20.73 33.99 -20.14
CA PHE A 142 20.24 32.63 -19.88
C PHE A 142 20.38 32.18 -18.41
N ALA A 143 21.21 32.86 -17.61
CA ALA A 143 21.37 32.59 -16.18
C ALA A 143 20.14 32.98 -15.33
N GLN A 144 19.22 33.78 -15.86
CA GLN A 144 18.07 34.31 -15.11
C GLN A 144 16.77 33.51 -15.26
N GLY A 145 16.78 32.42 -16.06
CA GLY A 145 15.61 31.58 -16.28
C GLY A 145 14.52 32.27 -17.12
N MET A 146 13.94 31.56 -18.08
CA MET A 146 12.83 32.10 -18.89
C MET A 146 11.55 32.18 -18.05
N PRO A 147 10.95 33.36 -17.84
CA PRO A 147 9.65 33.46 -17.17
C PRO A 147 8.57 32.86 -18.08
N LEU A 148 7.85 31.85 -17.60
CA LEU A 148 6.64 31.33 -18.26
C LEU A 148 5.51 32.37 -18.12
N GLY A 149 5.51 33.36 -19.02
CA GLY A 149 4.50 34.41 -19.08
C GLY A 149 3.19 33.90 -19.66
N ALA A 150 2.18 33.79 -18.80
CA ALA A 150 0.80 33.46 -19.17
C ALA A 150 0.04 34.70 -19.70
N SER A 151 0.49 35.31 -20.80
CA SER A 151 -0.09 36.61 -21.25
C SER A 151 -0.45 36.63 -22.74
N GLY A 152 -1.53 35.93 -23.07
CA GLY A 152 -2.60 36.39 -23.95
C GLY A 152 -3.90 36.36 -23.15
N PRO A 153 -4.93 37.18 -23.44
CA PRO A 153 -5.98 37.51 -22.47
C PRO A 153 -6.79 36.33 -21.90
N VAL A 154 -6.73 35.13 -22.50
CA VAL A 154 -7.19 33.88 -21.88
C VAL A 154 -6.31 32.71 -22.38
N ALA A 155 -5.09 32.57 -21.87
CA ALA A 155 -4.31 31.35 -22.04
C ALA A 155 -4.11 30.65 -20.69
N MET A 156 -5.22 30.18 -20.14
CA MET A 156 -5.26 29.07 -19.19
C MET A 156 -5.50 27.80 -19.99
N ASP A 157 -4.44 27.28 -20.59
CA ASP A 157 -4.30 25.84 -20.80
C ASP A 157 -2.90 25.50 -20.31
N GLY A 158 -2.72 25.70 -19.00
CA GLY A 158 -1.66 25.02 -18.29
C GLY A 158 -1.93 23.55 -18.49
N LEU A 159 -1.20 22.94 -19.43
CA LEU A 159 -1.05 21.49 -19.56
C LEU A 159 -1.06 20.91 -18.15
N PRO A 160 -1.85 19.86 -17.86
CA PRO A 160 -1.83 19.23 -16.54
C PRO A 160 -0.37 19.01 -16.20
N GLY A 161 0.09 19.74 -15.17
CA GLY A 161 1.48 19.69 -14.73
C GLY A 161 1.82 18.22 -14.64
N SER A 162 2.92 17.81 -15.28
CA SER A 162 3.29 16.41 -15.38
C SER A 162 3.14 15.76 -14.00
N THR A 163 2.04 15.05 -13.79
CA THR A 163 1.90 14.11 -12.70
C THR A 163 2.99 13.13 -13.04
N GLY A 164 4.14 13.24 -12.39
CA GLY A 164 5.26 12.31 -12.58
C GLY A 164 4.65 10.94 -12.36
N GLY A 165 4.40 10.25 -13.47
CA GLY A 165 3.45 9.15 -13.50
C GLY A 165 3.84 8.17 -12.41
N HIS A 166 3.02 8.07 -11.37
CA HIS A 166 3.14 6.99 -10.42
C HIS A 166 3.22 5.71 -11.25
N GLY A 167 4.17 4.82 -10.90
CA GLY A 167 4.44 3.59 -11.66
C GLY A 167 3.17 2.83 -12.04
N PRO A 168 3.24 1.91 -13.02
CA PRO A 168 2.09 1.37 -13.73
C PRO A 168 0.90 1.10 -12.79
N GLU A 169 -0.18 1.89 -12.93
CA GLU A 169 -1.38 1.89 -12.05
C GLU A 169 -1.95 0.48 -11.78
N ALA A 170 -1.67 -0.45 -12.68
CA ALA A 170 -1.95 -1.87 -12.55
C ALA A 170 -1.34 -2.51 -11.30
N VAL A 171 -0.09 -2.19 -10.92
CA VAL A 171 0.57 -2.77 -9.74
C VAL A 171 -0.14 -2.30 -8.47
N GLY A 172 -0.45 -1.00 -8.36
CA GLY A 172 -1.20 -0.44 -7.24
C GLY A 172 -2.58 -1.08 -7.09
N THR A 173 -3.31 -1.23 -8.19
CA THR A 173 -4.64 -1.89 -8.19
C THR A 173 -4.56 -3.34 -7.74
N VAL A 174 -3.55 -4.08 -8.21
CA VAL A 174 -3.33 -5.49 -7.83
C VAL A 174 -2.94 -5.62 -6.36
N VAL A 175 -2.11 -4.71 -5.83
CA VAL A 175 -1.78 -4.63 -4.39
C VAL A 175 -3.05 -4.45 -3.59
N VAL A 176 -3.89 -3.47 -3.93
CA VAL A 176 -5.16 -3.21 -3.21
C VAL A 176 -6.06 -4.45 -3.23
N GLY A 177 -6.19 -5.13 -4.37
CA GLY A 177 -6.94 -6.37 -4.48
C GLY A 177 -6.41 -7.47 -3.55
N ALA A 178 -5.09 -7.68 -3.52
CA ALA A 178 -4.45 -8.65 -2.63
C ALA A 178 -4.64 -8.31 -1.15
N GLU A 179 -4.55 -7.02 -0.79
CA GLU A 179 -4.75 -6.56 0.58
C GLU A 179 -6.20 -6.73 1.04
N LEU A 180 -7.19 -6.45 0.19
CA LEU A 180 -8.60 -6.66 0.52
C LEU A 180 -8.94 -8.13 0.76
N LEU A 181 -8.39 -9.05 -0.04
CA LEU A 181 -8.52 -10.48 0.18
C LEU A 181 -7.86 -10.91 1.50
N THR A 182 -6.72 -10.30 1.81
CA THR A 182 -5.99 -10.53 3.08
C THR A 182 -6.80 -10.05 4.29
N VAL A 183 -7.42 -8.87 4.21
CA VAL A 183 -8.35 -8.33 5.23
C VAL A 183 -9.48 -9.31 5.48
N ALA A 184 -10.11 -9.83 4.43
CA ALA A 184 -11.20 -10.80 4.55
C ALA A 184 -10.74 -12.09 5.25
N ALA A 185 -9.57 -12.63 4.88
CA ALA A 185 -9.00 -13.83 5.49
C ALA A 185 -8.63 -13.61 6.97
N LEU A 186 -8.01 -12.47 7.31
CA LEU A 186 -7.66 -12.11 8.69
C LEU A 186 -8.90 -11.88 9.56
N ALA A 187 -9.95 -11.22 9.03
CA ALA A 187 -11.22 -11.06 9.73
C ALA A 187 -11.91 -12.41 10.00
N ALA A 188 -11.76 -13.38 9.10
CA ALA A 188 -12.28 -14.74 9.29
C ALA A 188 -11.53 -15.52 10.39
N LEU A 189 -10.30 -15.14 10.73
CA LEU A 189 -9.52 -15.74 11.82
C LEU A 189 -9.85 -15.17 13.20
N LEU A 190 -10.53 -14.02 13.27
CA LEU A 190 -10.92 -13.43 14.55
C LEU A 190 -11.97 -14.27 15.30
N PRO A 191 -11.93 -14.28 16.65
CA PRO A 191 -12.96 -14.91 17.46
C PRO A 191 -14.33 -14.25 17.24
N ALA A 192 -15.41 -15.01 17.41
CA ALA A 192 -16.77 -14.56 17.14
C ALA A 192 -17.16 -13.28 17.90
N SER A 193 -16.66 -13.11 19.15
CA SER A 193 -16.90 -11.92 19.97
C SER A 193 -16.24 -10.63 19.45
N TRP A 194 -15.31 -10.74 18.49
CA TRP A 194 -14.60 -9.61 17.88
C TRP A 194 -15.02 -9.39 16.43
N ARG A 195 -15.36 -10.48 15.71
CA ARG A 195 -15.69 -10.43 14.29
C ARG A 195 -16.80 -9.44 13.97
N GLY A 196 -17.89 -9.42 14.73
CA GLY A 196 -18.99 -8.47 14.50
C GLY A 196 -18.54 -7.01 14.61
N ARG A 197 -17.79 -6.67 15.66
CA ARG A 197 -17.27 -5.30 15.86
C ARG A 197 -16.31 -4.88 14.75
N VAL A 198 -15.43 -5.79 14.34
CA VAL A 198 -14.48 -5.54 13.26
C VAL A 198 -15.18 -5.37 11.91
N LEU A 199 -16.12 -6.24 11.56
CA LEU A 199 -16.86 -6.11 10.31
C LEU A 199 -17.68 -4.83 10.27
N ASN A 200 -18.33 -4.44 11.37
CA ASN A 200 -19.02 -3.17 11.48
C ASN A 200 -18.06 -1.99 11.31
N GLY A 201 -16.87 -2.05 11.92
CA GLY A 201 -15.83 -1.03 11.74
C GLY A 201 -15.36 -0.91 10.29
N LEU A 202 -15.13 -2.03 9.62
CA LEU A 202 -14.76 -2.07 8.19
C LEU A 202 -15.87 -1.49 7.31
N LEU A 203 -17.15 -1.78 7.61
CA LEU A 203 -18.30 -1.21 6.90
C LEU A 203 -18.39 0.30 7.10
N VAL A 204 -18.24 0.78 8.33
CA VAL A 204 -18.22 2.22 8.62
C VAL A 204 -17.07 2.90 7.90
N LEU A 205 -15.88 2.31 7.93
CA LEU A 205 -14.69 2.86 7.26
C LEU A 205 -14.86 2.89 5.74
N GLY A 206 -15.34 1.81 5.13
CA GLY A 206 -15.63 1.76 3.69
C GLY A 206 -16.74 2.72 3.28
N GLY A 207 -17.81 2.81 4.08
CA GLY A 207 -18.90 3.78 3.86
C GLY A 207 -18.45 5.23 4.01
N ALA A 208 -17.57 5.52 4.97
CA ALA A 208 -16.98 6.84 5.15
C ALA A 208 -16.05 7.20 3.98
N ALA A 209 -15.16 6.30 3.56
CA ALA A 209 -14.31 6.50 2.39
C ALA A 209 -15.14 6.75 1.12
N TRP A 210 -16.22 5.98 0.94
CA TRP A 210 -17.15 6.18 -0.17
C TRP A 210 -17.87 7.54 -0.11
N ALA A 211 -18.34 7.96 1.07
CA ALA A 211 -18.99 9.26 1.24
C ALA A 211 -18.03 10.44 1.02
N LEU A 212 -16.78 10.32 1.49
CA LEU A 212 -15.74 11.33 1.27
C LEU A 212 -15.36 11.44 -0.20
N TRP A 213 -15.29 10.32 -0.91
CA TRP A 213 -15.12 10.31 -2.37
C TRP A 213 -16.32 10.96 -3.07
N LEU A 214 -17.55 10.57 -2.72
CA LEU A 214 -18.77 11.13 -3.32
C LEU A 214 -18.90 12.65 -3.13
N THR A 215 -18.36 13.18 -2.04
CA THR A 215 -18.37 14.62 -1.71
C THR A 215 -17.16 15.38 -2.28
N GLY A 216 -16.27 14.71 -3.03
CA GLY A 216 -15.08 15.31 -3.64
C GLY A 216 -13.94 15.59 -2.65
N VAL A 217 -14.03 15.10 -1.39
CA VAL A 217 -12.97 15.27 -0.39
C VAL A 217 -11.75 14.39 -0.70
N LEU A 218 -12.00 13.19 -1.26
CA LEU A 218 -10.97 12.23 -1.67
C LEU A 218 -10.74 12.25 -3.19
N GLY A 219 -11.12 13.32 -3.90
CA GLY A 219 -10.96 13.46 -5.36
C GLY A 219 -12.28 13.56 -6.10
#